data_AF-A0A381RYS7-F1
#
_entry.id   AF-A0A381RYS7-F1
#
_cell.length_a   1.000
_cell.length_b   1.000
_cell.length_c   1.000
_cell.angle_alpha   90.00
_cell.angle_beta   90.00
_cell.angle_gamma   90.00
#
_symmetry.space_group_name_H-M   'P 1'
#
loop_
_entity.id
_entity.type
_entity.pdbx_description
1 polymer ?
#
loop_
_entity_poly.entity_id
_entity_poly.type
_entity_poly.pdbx_seq_one_letter_code
_entity_poly.pdbx_strand_id
1 'polypeptide(L)'
;MDNVGRYSLVSFSRPTSKDSIKVTAFIEIPFNCIQFVKRKNDFVASYDASIILQDEEGKQLFRSMWSDSIVTKDYIHTQSRLRSRKHHTNFNIGKEKYLLLSELYDKDTRKKGSKKKKLEFTKQKKIPSLMEPIIITSLKGEWGFKPGEFPILGKKITNIDKGLTVNISGFVDDSPYSIKVVMKSNSDEKELPEINNNTDAGFFNHKVEIGKEYLQSLSIKIEIILTQLKQVKKVEKNIMIYKPGISGFVKNVENSFRQMKYILTNSERNSAKGKKGKDLENIFLEYWKKRDPTPDTSLNELMEEYYIRVNYVNEYFNMSWKEGWETDFGMIYILFGPPDQIQRSNTNSSNTSVYQVWYYNRINKEFVFKDQNGFGDYRLDRPFIGSNY
;
A
#
# COMPACT_ATOMS: atom_id res chain seq x y z
N MET A 1 -21.66 -2.60 -9.65
CA MET A 1 -20.39 -3.32 -9.92
C MET A 1 -19.98 -4.06 -8.66
N ASP A 2 -19.58 -5.31 -8.79
CA ASP A 2 -19.30 -6.16 -7.63
C ASP A 2 -17.91 -5.89 -7.04
N ASN A 3 -17.86 -5.48 -5.77
CA ASN A 3 -16.60 -5.06 -5.13
C ASN A 3 -15.67 -6.24 -4.82
N VAL A 4 -16.23 -7.44 -4.59
CA VAL A 4 -15.48 -8.66 -4.25
C VAL A 4 -14.48 -9.05 -5.33
N GLY A 5 -14.66 -8.62 -6.59
CA GLY A 5 -13.71 -8.86 -7.69
C GLY A 5 -12.52 -7.89 -7.76
N ARG A 6 -12.41 -6.90 -6.86
CA ARG A 6 -11.40 -5.83 -6.94
C ARG A 6 -10.10 -6.13 -6.17
N TYR A 7 -9.98 -7.29 -5.54
CA TYR A 7 -8.74 -7.77 -4.92
C TYR A 7 -7.65 -8.08 -5.96
N SER A 8 -6.42 -8.27 -5.50
CA SER A 8 -5.26 -8.56 -6.36
C SER A 8 -4.73 -9.98 -6.16
N LEU A 9 -4.34 -10.63 -7.26
CA LEU A 9 -3.56 -11.87 -7.28
C LEU A 9 -2.16 -11.56 -7.82
N VAL A 10 -1.15 -11.67 -6.96
CA VAL A 10 0.25 -11.38 -7.29
C VAL A 10 1.09 -12.61 -7.04
N SER A 11 2.17 -12.78 -7.79
CA SER A 11 3.10 -13.89 -7.56
C SER A 11 4.52 -13.47 -7.86
N PHE A 12 5.46 -14.06 -7.12
CA PHE A 12 6.90 -13.90 -7.25
C PHE A 12 7.53 -15.26 -7.40
N SER A 13 8.56 -15.37 -8.23
CA SER A 13 9.16 -16.67 -8.59
C SER A 13 10.67 -16.57 -8.50
N ARG A 14 11.29 -17.57 -7.87
CA ARG A 14 12.75 -17.67 -7.75
C ARG A 14 13.20 -19.14 -7.77
N PRO A 15 14.38 -19.45 -8.31
CA PRO A 15 14.88 -20.82 -8.33
C PRO A 15 15.22 -21.30 -6.93
N THR A 16 14.97 -22.58 -6.67
CA THR A 16 15.39 -23.29 -5.44
C THR A 16 16.29 -24.48 -5.71
N SER A 17 16.30 -24.97 -6.94
CA SER A 17 17.21 -26.01 -7.44
C SER A 17 17.39 -25.80 -8.95
N LYS A 18 18.22 -26.62 -9.60
CA LYS A 18 18.41 -26.61 -11.06
C LYS A 18 17.10 -26.77 -11.84
N ASP A 19 16.12 -27.49 -11.30
CA ASP A 19 14.88 -27.86 -12.00
C ASP A 19 13.60 -27.34 -11.35
N SER A 20 13.69 -26.74 -10.16
CA SER A 20 12.53 -26.27 -9.40
C SER A 20 12.55 -24.77 -9.15
N ILE A 21 11.38 -24.16 -9.34
CA ILE A 21 11.08 -22.76 -9.07
C ILE A 21 10.12 -22.71 -7.89
N LYS A 22 10.48 -21.96 -6.85
CA LYS A 22 9.56 -21.58 -5.78
C LYS A 22 8.75 -20.39 -6.23
N VAL A 23 7.43 -20.53 -6.14
CA VAL A 23 6.47 -19.45 -6.36
C VAL A 23 5.85 -19.08 -5.03
N THR A 24 5.94 -17.80 -4.70
CA THR A 24 5.20 -17.17 -3.59
C THR A 24 4.04 -16.40 -4.18
N ALA A 25 2.82 -16.87 -3.92
CA ALA A 25 1.59 -16.25 -4.41
C ALA A 25 0.86 -15.51 -3.28
N PHE A 26 0.32 -14.35 -3.59
CA PHE A 26 -0.39 -13.47 -2.67
C PHE A 26 -1.80 -13.17 -3.16
N ILE A 27 -2.74 -13.15 -2.22
CA ILE A 27 -4.02 -12.46 -2.36
C ILE A 27 -3.95 -11.21 -1.47
N GLU A 28 -4.15 -10.05 -2.08
CA GLU A 28 -4.32 -8.78 -1.37
C GLU A 28 -5.77 -8.31 -1.47
N ILE A 29 -6.44 -8.20 -0.33
CA ILE A 29 -7.86 -7.89 -0.20
C ILE A 29 -8.00 -6.51 0.44
N PRO A 30 -8.17 -5.44 -0.35
CA PRO A 30 -8.58 -4.14 0.17
C PRO A 30 -9.87 -4.26 0.99
N PHE A 31 -10.00 -3.49 2.08
CA PHE A 31 -11.15 -3.60 2.97
C PHE A 31 -12.46 -3.33 2.21
N ASN A 32 -12.46 -2.36 1.30
CA ASN A 32 -13.64 -2.03 0.49
C ASN A 32 -14.05 -3.13 -0.53
N CYS A 33 -13.29 -4.23 -0.65
CA CYS A 33 -13.67 -5.38 -1.48
C CYS A 33 -14.67 -6.30 -0.78
N ILE A 34 -14.75 -6.27 0.54
CA ILE A 34 -15.62 -7.14 1.34
C ILE A 34 -16.61 -6.32 2.15
N GLN A 35 -17.79 -6.87 2.38
CA GLN A 35 -18.83 -6.21 3.15
C GLN A 35 -18.51 -6.28 4.63
N PHE A 36 -18.51 -5.10 5.27
CA PHE A 36 -18.46 -5.01 6.72
C PHE A 36 -19.88 -4.89 7.29
N VAL A 37 -20.12 -5.58 8.39
CA VAL A 37 -21.37 -5.52 9.16
C VAL A 37 -21.06 -4.97 10.55
N LYS A 38 -21.85 -4.00 11.01
CA LYS A 38 -21.72 -3.45 12.37
C LYS A 38 -22.17 -4.50 13.39
N ARG A 39 -21.29 -4.87 14.32
CA ARG A 39 -21.54 -5.78 15.45
C ARG A 39 -21.13 -5.07 16.75
N LYS A 40 -22.12 -4.67 17.55
CA LYS A 40 -21.90 -3.85 18.76
C LYS A 40 -21.11 -2.57 18.43
N ASN A 41 -19.86 -2.46 18.89
CA ASN A 41 -18.99 -1.29 18.74
C ASN A 41 -17.96 -1.44 17.60
N ASP A 42 -17.98 -2.56 16.88
CA ASP A 42 -17.02 -2.87 15.81
C ASP A 42 -17.73 -3.13 14.48
N PHE A 43 -16.96 -3.03 13.40
CA PHE A 43 -17.32 -3.46 12.06
C PHE A 43 -16.54 -4.71 11.73
N VAL A 44 -17.24 -5.78 11.36
CA VAL A 44 -16.65 -7.08 11.07
C VAL A 44 -16.99 -7.48 9.64
N ALA A 45 -15.99 -7.92 8.87
CA ALA A 45 -16.18 -8.54 7.57
C ALA A 45 -15.57 -9.94 7.61
N SER A 46 -16.28 -10.96 7.13
CA SER A 46 -15.78 -12.34 7.08
C SER A 46 -15.72 -12.86 5.65
N TYR A 47 -14.69 -13.63 5.32
CA TYR A 47 -14.48 -14.11 3.96
C TYR A 47 -13.75 -15.46 3.92
N ASP A 48 -13.91 -16.17 2.81
CA ASP A 48 -13.03 -17.27 2.43
C ASP A 48 -12.20 -16.86 1.21
N ALA A 49 -10.90 -17.16 1.23
CA ALA A 49 -9.99 -16.90 0.12
C ALA A 49 -9.26 -18.19 -0.26
N SER A 50 -8.95 -18.38 -1.54
CA SER A 50 -8.15 -19.53 -1.98
C SER A 50 -7.25 -19.20 -3.15
N ILE A 51 -6.10 -19.87 -3.20
CA ILE A 51 -5.18 -19.91 -4.35
C ILE A 51 -5.10 -21.34 -4.83
N ILE A 52 -5.28 -21.55 -6.13
CA ILE A 52 -5.25 -22.84 -6.81
C ILE A 52 -4.23 -22.78 -7.93
N LEU A 53 -3.40 -23.81 -8.06
CA LEU A 53 -2.48 -23.98 -9.19
C LEU A 53 -2.98 -25.13 -10.07
N GLN A 54 -3.02 -24.88 -11.38
CA GLN A 54 -3.31 -25.88 -12.40
C GLN A 54 -2.15 -25.99 -13.40
N ASP A 55 -1.96 -27.17 -13.98
CA ASP A 55 -1.13 -27.34 -15.18
C ASP A 55 -1.85 -26.88 -16.46
N GLU A 56 -1.22 -27.07 -17.63
CA GLU A 56 -1.80 -26.74 -18.94
C GLU A 56 -3.06 -27.55 -19.26
N GLU A 57 -3.21 -28.74 -18.70
CA GLU A 57 -4.35 -29.63 -18.92
C GLU A 57 -5.52 -29.30 -17.97
N GLY A 58 -5.34 -28.35 -17.06
CA GLY A 58 -6.34 -27.93 -16.08
C GLY A 58 -6.40 -28.80 -14.83
N LYS A 59 -5.49 -29.78 -14.69
CA LYS A 59 -5.40 -30.61 -13.49
C LYS A 59 -4.87 -29.76 -12.34
N GLN A 60 -5.57 -29.81 -11.22
CA GLN A 60 -5.17 -29.10 -10.00
C GLN A 60 -3.93 -29.77 -9.39
N LEU A 61 -2.86 -29.00 -9.27
CA LEU A 61 -1.60 -29.43 -8.66
C LEU A 61 -1.48 -29.00 -7.20
N PHE A 62 -2.08 -27.87 -6.83
CA PHE A 62 -1.97 -27.30 -5.49
C PHE A 62 -3.21 -26.47 -5.15
N ARG A 63 -3.56 -26.41 -3.85
CA ARG A 63 -4.60 -25.54 -3.32
C ARG A 63 -4.24 -25.08 -1.91
N SER A 64 -4.40 -23.79 -1.65
CA SER A 64 -4.40 -23.19 -0.31
C SER A 64 -5.70 -22.44 -0.09
N MET A 65 -6.22 -22.46 1.14
CA MET A 65 -7.47 -21.81 1.50
C MET A 65 -7.36 -21.17 2.89
N TRP A 66 -7.97 -19.99 3.04
CA TRP A 66 -8.05 -19.25 4.28
C TRP A 66 -9.51 -18.88 4.55
N SER A 67 -9.95 -19.05 5.79
CA SER A 67 -11.19 -18.48 6.31
C SER A 67 -10.78 -17.46 7.36
N ASP A 68 -11.07 -16.18 7.12
CA ASP A 68 -10.56 -15.09 7.96
C ASP A 68 -11.61 -13.99 8.14
N SER A 69 -11.34 -13.06 9.06
CA SER A 69 -12.18 -11.89 9.31
C SER A 69 -11.34 -10.65 9.54
N ILE A 70 -11.90 -9.50 9.16
CA ILE A 70 -11.33 -8.18 9.44
C ILE A 70 -12.24 -7.48 10.45
N VAL A 71 -11.64 -7.01 11.54
CA VAL A 71 -12.34 -6.21 12.55
C VAL A 71 -11.76 -4.80 12.52
N THR A 72 -12.63 -3.81 12.39
CA THR A 72 -12.26 -2.40 12.55
C THR A 72 -13.26 -1.68 13.42
N LYS A 73 -12.75 -0.77 14.22
CA LYS A 73 -13.52 0.08 15.10
C LYS A 73 -14.22 1.21 14.35
N ASP A 74 -13.69 1.64 13.22
CA ASP A 74 -14.13 2.85 12.53
C ASP A 74 -14.69 2.52 11.15
N TYR A 75 -15.86 3.07 10.82
CA TYR A 75 -16.55 2.82 9.56
C TYR A 75 -15.70 3.18 8.34
N ILE A 76 -14.90 4.26 8.41
CA ILE A 76 -14.06 4.70 7.28
C ILE A 76 -13.05 3.64 6.84
N HIS A 77 -12.53 2.86 7.78
CA HIS A 77 -11.61 1.78 7.45
C HIS A 77 -12.29 0.71 6.60
N THR A 78 -13.60 0.47 6.78
CA THR A 78 -14.38 -0.48 5.97
C THR A 78 -14.42 -0.09 4.48
N GLN A 79 -14.36 1.20 4.18
CA GLN A 79 -14.38 1.74 2.82
C GLN A 79 -12.98 1.95 2.23
N SER A 80 -11.93 1.64 2.98
CA SER A 80 -10.56 1.89 2.54
C SER A 80 -10.16 0.96 1.40
N ARG A 81 -9.68 1.56 0.31
CA ARG A 81 -9.00 0.85 -0.80
C ARG A 81 -7.53 0.54 -0.49
N LEU A 82 -7.03 1.08 0.62
CA LEU A 82 -5.60 1.22 0.89
C LEU A 82 -5.18 0.45 2.15
N ARG A 83 -6.11 0.21 3.08
CA ARG A 83 -5.99 -0.88 4.04
C ARG A 83 -6.36 -2.19 3.35
N SER A 84 -5.47 -3.18 3.44
CA SER A 84 -5.68 -4.49 2.83
C SER A 84 -5.24 -5.61 3.76
N ARG A 85 -5.99 -6.71 3.74
CA ARG A 85 -5.61 -7.98 4.36
C ARG A 85 -4.89 -8.82 3.31
N LYS A 86 -3.79 -9.45 3.70
CA LYS A 86 -2.92 -10.18 2.78
C LYS A 86 -2.82 -11.63 3.22
N HIS A 87 -2.99 -12.55 2.28
CA HIS A 87 -2.74 -13.97 2.44
C HIS A 87 -1.68 -14.41 1.45
N HIS A 88 -0.85 -15.37 1.82
CA HIS A 88 0.20 -15.87 0.94
C HIS A 88 0.41 -17.37 1.09
N THR A 89 0.91 -18.00 0.02
CA THR A 89 1.30 -19.41 0.01
C THR A 89 2.55 -19.60 -0.83
N ASN A 90 3.31 -20.64 -0.50
CA ASN A 90 4.49 -21.07 -1.23
C ASN A 90 4.25 -22.46 -1.83
N PHE A 91 4.71 -22.66 -3.06
CA PHE A 91 4.77 -23.99 -3.69
C PHE A 91 5.94 -24.04 -4.67
N ASN A 92 6.44 -25.25 -4.94
CA ASN A 92 7.52 -25.48 -5.89
C ASN A 92 6.96 -26.13 -7.16
N ILE A 93 7.44 -25.69 -8.32
CA ILE A 93 7.00 -26.16 -9.63
C ILE A 93 8.20 -26.36 -10.56
N GLY A 94 8.03 -27.19 -11.59
CA GLY A 94 8.99 -27.33 -12.68
C GLY A 94 8.93 -26.16 -13.67
N LYS A 95 9.80 -26.19 -14.67
CA LYS A 95 9.95 -25.14 -15.71
C LYS A 95 8.94 -25.26 -16.86
N GLU A 96 7.66 -25.41 -16.52
CA GLU A 96 6.55 -25.55 -17.47
C GLU A 96 5.60 -24.33 -17.43
N LYS A 97 4.44 -24.43 -18.09
CA LYS A 97 3.37 -23.43 -17.96
C LYS A 97 2.32 -23.88 -16.97
N TYR A 98 1.76 -22.92 -16.25
CA TYR A 98 0.76 -23.15 -15.22
C TYR A 98 -0.28 -22.03 -15.22
N LEU A 99 -1.44 -22.33 -14.66
CA LEU A 99 -2.49 -21.35 -14.40
C LEU A 99 -2.66 -21.19 -12.89
N LEU A 100 -2.38 -19.99 -12.39
CA LEU A 100 -2.66 -19.61 -11.01
C LEU A 100 -4.06 -18.99 -10.97
N LEU A 101 -4.95 -19.58 -10.18
CA LEU A 101 -6.30 -19.09 -9.94
C LEU A 101 -6.43 -18.63 -8.49
N SER A 102 -7.28 -17.65 -8.26
CA SER A 102 -7.69 -17.28 -6.92
C SER A 102 -9.17 -17.01 -6.86
N GLU A 103 -9.73 -17.23 -5.67
CA GLU A 103 -11.14 -16.99 -5.38
C GLU A 103 -11.27 -16.29 -4.04
N LEU A 104 -12.12 -15.27 -3.98
CA LEU A 104 -12.52 -14.56 -2.77
C LEU A 104 -14.03 -14.65 -2.65
N TYR A 105 -14.51 -15.16 -1.52
CA TYR A 105 -15.92 -15.29 -1.20
C TYR A 105 -16.24 -14.46 0.04
N ASP A 106 -17.11 -13.47 -0.12
CA ASP A 106 -17.63 -12.66 0.97
C ASP A 106 -18.77 -13.42 1.67
N LYS A 107 -18.61 -13.70 2.97
CA LYS A 107 -19.58 -14.51 3.73
C LYS A 107 -20.87 -13.76 4.01
N ASP A 108 -20.84 -12.44 4.08
CA ASP A 108 -22.00 -11.61 4.39
C ASP A 108 -22.85 -11.40 3.13
N THR A 109 -22.22 -11.08 1.99
CA THR A 109 -22.96 -10.88 0.72
C THR A 109 -23.15 -12.15 -0.10
N ARG A 110 -22.45 -13.24 0.24
CA ARG A 110 -22.38 -14.51 -0.50
C ARG A 110 -21.85 -14.36 -1.93
N LYS A 111 -21.19 -13.24 -2.23
CA LYS A 111 -20.66 -12.96 -3.56
C LYS A 111 -19.23 -13.44 -3.70
N LYS A 112 -18.84 -13.74 -4.93
CA LYS A 112 -17.55 -14.32 -5.26
C LYS A 112 -16.82 -13.49 -6.31
N GLY A 113 -15.53 -13.25 -6.08
CA GLY A 113 -14.60 -12.70 -7.05
C GLY A 113 -13.50 -13.70 -7.40
N SER A 114 -13.18 -13.84 -8.69
CA SER A 114 -12.08 -14.69 -9.14
C SER A 114 -11.00 -13.89 -9.89
N LYS A 115 -9.75 -14.36 -9.82
CA LYS A 115 -8.65 -13.88 -10.66
C LYS A 115 -7.88 -15.06 -11.23
N LYS A 116 -7.23 -14.82 -12.37
CA LYS A 116 -6.35 -15.78 -13.02
C LYS A 116 -5.05 -15.11 -13.44
N LYS A 117 -3.93 -15.80 -13.31
CA LYS A 117 -2.60 -15.36 -13.74
C LYS A 117 -1.88 -16.55 -14.38
N LYS A 118 -1.44 -16.39 -15.63
CA LYS A 118 -0.59 -17.37 -16.30
C LYS A 118 0.83 -17.30 -15.76
N LEU A 119 1.45 -18.44 -15.52
CA LEU A 119 2.85 -18.58 -15.14
C LEU A 119 3.57 -19.37 -16.25
N GLU A 120 4.65 -18.82 -16.78
CA GLU A 120 5.28 -19.30 -18.03
C GLU A 120 6.79 -19.48 -17.80
N PHE A 121 7.22 -20.71 -17.52
CA PHE A 121 8.63 -20.98 -17.15
C PHE A 121 9.43 -21.80 -18.17
N THR A 122 8.85 -22.09 -19.32
CA THR A 122 9.52 -22.86 -20.40
C THR A 122 10.80 -22.18 -20.89
N LYS A 123 10.89 -20.85 -20.81
CA LYS A 123 12.10 -20.08 -21.16
C LYS A 123 13.26 -20.35 -20.21
N GLN A 124 12.99 -20.70 -18.94
CA GLN A 124 14.00 -21.01 -17.92
C GLN A 124 14.62 -22.40 -18.10
N LYS A 125 14.16 -23.21 -19.07
CA LYS A 125 14.87 -24.43 -19.51
C LYS A 125 16.17 -24.11 -20.24
N LYS A 126 16.28 -22.91 -20.85
CA LYS A 126 17.50 -22.45 -21.52
C LYS A 126 18.48 -21.85 -20.51
N ILE A 127 19.77 -22.06 -20.76
CA ILE A 127 20.86 -21.58 -19.92
C ILE A 127 21.81 -20.73 -20.79
N PRO A 128 22.22 -19.53 -20.33
CA PRO A 128 21.75 -18.84 -19.13
C PRO A 128 20.31 -18.31 -19.29
N SER A 129 19.60 -18.14 -18.18
CA SER A 129 18.31 -17.44 -18.14
C SER A 129 18.11 -16.63 -16.85
N LEU A 130 17.39 -15.51 -16.98
CA LEU A 130 17.01 -14.64 -15.87
C LEU A 130 15.54 -14.84 -15.49
N MET A 131 15.23 -14.68 -14.21
CA MET A 131 13.88 -14.56 -13.68
C MET A 131 13.50 -13.09 -13.50
N GLU A 132 12.20 -12.81 -13.38
CA GLU A 132 11.74 -11.47 -13.03
C GLU A 132 12.28 -11.08 -11.64
N PRO A 133 12.95 -9.92 -11.50
CA PRO A 133 13.51 -9.53 -10.22
C PRO A 133 12.41 -9.20 -9.21
N ILE A 134 12.68 -9.52 -7.94
CA ILE A 134 11.76 -9.29 -6.84
C ILE A 134 12.30 -8.14 -6.01
N ILE A 135 11.50 -7.08 -5.89
CA ILE A 135 11.84 -5.95 -5.02
C ILE A 135 11.30 -6.29 -3.63
N ILE A 136 12.20 -6.27 -2.66
CA ILE A 136 11.97 -6.64 -1.27
C ILE A 136 12.17 -5.39 -0.41
N THR A 137 11.26 -5.18 0.52
CA THR A 137 11.34 -4.19 1.58
C THR A 137 11.19 -4.88 2.94
N SER A 138 11.31 -4.10 4.02
CA SER A 138 11.10 -4.59 5.38
C SER A 138 9.66 -4.37 5.82
N LEU A 139 8.98 -5.45 6.22
CA LEU A 139 7.67 -5.41 6.86
C LEU A 139 7.60 -6.54 7.88
N LYS A 140 7.37 -6.22 9.15
CA LYS A 140 7.27 -7.20 10.22
C LYS A 140 6.23 -8.28 9.89
N GLY A 141 6.62 -9.54 10.01
CA GLY A 141 5.76 -10.70 9.78
C GLY A 141 6.41 -11.76 8.88
N GLU A 142 5.63 -12.80 8.60
CA GLU A 142 5.98 -13.87 7.68
C GLU A 142 5.25 -13.65 6.35
N TRP A 143 6.01 -13.51 5.27
CA TRP A 143 5.47 -13.19 3.94
C TRP A 143 5.90 -14.17 2.85
N GLY A 144 6.30 -15.38 3.24
CA GLY A 144 6.78 -16.41 2.32
C GLY A 144 8.24 -16.21 1.87
N PHE A 145 8.93 -15.22 2.44
CA PHE A 145 10.37 -14.96 2.31
C PHE A 145 11.06 -15.23 3.65
N LYS A 146 12.15 -14.53 3.98
CA LYS A 146 12.69 -14.55 5.34
C LYS A 146 11.78 -13.73 6.28
N PRO A 147 11.79 -13.99 7.59
CA PRO A 147 11.07 -13.17 8.56
C PRO A 147 11.39 -11.68 8.35
N GLY A 148 10.35 -10.85 8.25
CA GLY A 148 10.51 -9.41 8.01
C GLY A 148 10.74 -8.98 6.56
N GLU A 149 10.99 -9.91 5.63
CA GLU A 149 11.14 -9.59 4.21
C GLU A 149 9.79 -9.61 3.50
N PHE A 150 9.43 -8.50 2.88
CA PHE A 150 8.17 -8.36 2.17
C PHE A 150 8.39 -7.98 0.70
N PRO A 151 7.88 -8.77 -0.25
CA PRO A 151 7.97 -8.43 -1.65
C PRO A 151 6.94 -7.35 -2.00
N ILE A 152 7.33 -6.36 -2.78
CA ILE A 152 6.41 -5.29 -3.18
C ILE A 152 5.38 -5.86 -4.18
N LEU A 153 4.11 -5.91 -3.76
CA LEU A 153 3.00 -6.47 -4.53
C LEU A 153 2.61 -5.62 -5.75
N GLY A 154 2.86 -4.32 -5.70
CA GLY A 154 2.52 -3.36 -6.74
C GLY A 154 3.73 -2.79 -7.48
N LYS A 155 3.47 -1.90 -8.44
CA LYS A 155 4.50 -1.08 -9.09
C LYS A 155 4.83 0.19 -8.31
N LYS A 156 3.98 0.55 -7.33
CA LYS A 156 4.08 1.78 -6.54
C LYS A 156 4.77 1.47 -5.22
N ILE A 157 5.81 2.24 -4.92
CA ILE A 157 6.62 2.13 -3.71
C ILE A 157 6.51 3.48 -3.00
N THR A 158 6.02 3.50 -1.77
CA THR A 158 5.74 4.74 -1.01
C THR A 158 6.77 5.02 0.09
N ASN A 159 7.63 4.06 0.42
CA ASN A 159 8.65 4.23 1.45
C ASN A 159 9.90 3.41 1.12
N ILE A 160 11.04 4.10 1.14
CA ILE A 160 12.35 3.59 0.80
C ILE A 160 13.40 4.11 1.79
N ASP A 161 13.00 4.46 3.02
CA ASP A 161 13.85 5.19 3.97
C ASP A 161 15.14 4.43 4.31
N LYS A 162 15.10 3.09 4.22
CA LYS A 162 16.23 2.16 4.38
C LYS A 162 16.80 1.64 3.04
N GLY A 163 16.40 2.21 1.90
CA GLY A 163 16.70 1.70 0.56
C GLY A 163 15.72 0.61 0.10
N LEU A 164 16.09 -0.11 -0.96
CA LEU A 164 15.36 -1.26 -1.48
C LEU A 164 16.31 -2.43 -1.69
N THR A 165 15.84 -3.65 -1.45
CA THR A 165 16.60 -4.86 -1.83
C THR A 165 16.02 -5.43 -3.11
N VAL A 166 16.86 -5.71 -4.10
CA VAL A 166 16.46 -6.42 -5.32
C VAL A 166 17.01 -7.84 -5.25
N ASN A 167 16.12 -8.82 -5.24
CA ASN A 167 16.50 -10.21 -5.43
C ASN A 167 16.56 -10.52 -6.93
N ILE A 168 17.76 -10.86 -7.38
CA ILE A 168 18.11 -11.20 -8.75
C ILE A 168 18.40 -12.69 -8.81
N SER A 169 17.70 -13.40 -9.68
CA SER A 169 17.82 -14.85 -9.75
C SER A 169 17.68 -15.38 -11.17
N GLY A 170 18.22 -16.57 -11.40
CA GLY A 170 18.29 -17.17 -12.72
C GLY A 170 18.91 -18.56 -12.71
N PHE A 171 19.02 -19.14 -13.91
CA PHE A 171 19.66 -20.43 -14.17
C PHE A 171 20.91 -20.23 -15.01
N VAL A 172 21.98 -20.92 -14.62
CA VAL A 172 23.34 -20.81 -15.18
C VAL A 172 23.95 -22.20 -15.23
N ASP A 173 24.94 -22.41 -16.08
CA ASP A 173 25.81 -23.60 -16.00
C ASP A 173 26.93 -23.38 -14.97
N ASP A 174 27.86 -24.33 -14.87
CA ASP A 174 29.01 -24.33 -13.97
C ASP A 174 30.11 -23.33 -14.37
N SER A 175 30.01 -22.71 -15.55
CA SER A 175 30.97 -21.70 -15.99
C SER A 175 30.75 -20.36 -15.28
N PRO A 176 31.80 -19.53 -15.14
CA PRO A 176 31.68 -18.19 -14.56
C PRO A 176 30.64 -17.34 -15.29
N TYR A 177 29.89 -16.55 -14.52
CA TYR A 177 28.93 -15.58 -15.02
C TYR A 177 29.11 -14.23 -14.34
N SER A 178 28.69 -13.17 -15.04
CA SER A 178 28.64 -11.81 -14.50
C SER A 178 27.23 -11.24 -14.57
N ILE A 179 26.86 -10.45 -13.55
CA ILE A 179 25.58 -9.74 -13.48
C ILE A 179 25.85 -8.26 -13.34
N LYS A 180 25.36 -7.49 -14.30
CA LYS A 180 25.32 -6.03 -14.25
C LYS A 180 23.92 -5.57 -13.91
N VAL A 181 23.84 -4.58 -13.03
CA VAL A 181 22.58 -3.94 -12.64
C VAL A 181 22.69 -2.46 -12.96
N VAL A 182 21.81 -2.01 -13.86
CA VAL A 182 21.77 -0.62 -14.33
C VAL A 182 20.43 -0.03 -13.92
N MET A 183 20.46 1.07 -13.19
CA MET A 183 19.28 1.85 -12.83
C MET A 183 19.19 3.05 -13.76
N LYS A 184 18.06 3.19 -14.44
CA LYS A 184 17.77 4.27 -15.38
C LYS A 184 16.60 5.09 -14.87
N SER A 185 16.76 6.40 -14.81
CA SER A 185 15.70 7.37 -14.61
C SER A 185 15.69 8.41 -15.74
N ASN A 186 14.75 9.36 -15.69
CA ASN A 186 14.69 10.43 -16.70
C ASN A 186 15.89 11.38 -16.65
N SER A 187 16.64 11.40 -15.55
CA SER A 187 17.70 12.37 -15.29
C SER A 187 19.06 11.74 -15.00
N ASP A 188 19.13 10.43 -14.78
CA ASP A 188 20.34 9.75 -14.34
C ASP A 188 20.36 8.28 -14.79
N GLU A 189 21.56 7.76 -15.02
CA GLU A 189 21.82 6.34 -15.28
C GLU A 189 22.99 5.89 -14.40
N LYS A 190 22.74 4.88 -13.57
CA LYS A 190 23.71 4.38 -12.60
C LYS A 190 23.92 2.89 -12.74
N GLU A 191 25.16 2.48 -12.95
CA GLU A 191 25.60 1.08 -12.86
C GLU A 191 26.04 0.79 -11.42
N LEU A 192 25.52 -0.30 -10.85
CA LEU A 192 25.97 -0.86 -9.57
C LEU A 192 27.19 -1.77 -9.79
N PRO A 193 27.98 -2.07 -8.74
CA PRO A 193 29.12 -2.98 -8.86
C PRO A 193 28.73 -4.31 -9.51
N GLU A 194 29.52 -4.72 -10.51
CA GLU A 194 29.30 -5.97 -11.22
C GLU A 194 29.51 -7.18 -10.29
N ILE A 195 28.56 -8.11 -10.31
CA ILE A 195 28.64 -9.34 -9.53
C ILE A 195 29.25 -10.40 -10.42
N ASN A 196 30.45 -10.87 -10.08
CA ASN A 196 31.11 -11.99 -10.76
C ASN A 196 31.05 -13.21 -9.85
N ASN A 197 30.58 -14.35 -10.38
CA ASN A 197 30.40 -15.56 -9.57
C ASN A 197 30.37 -16.82 -10.47
N ASN A 198 30.42 -18.00 -9.85
CA ASN A 198 30.27 -19.31 -10.48
C ASN A 198 29.51 -20.24 -9.52
N THR A 199 28.84 -21.26 -10.04
CA THR A 199 28.03 -22.16 -9.20
C THR A 199 27.77 -23.49 -9.88
N ASP A 200 27.96 -24.58 -9.15
CA ASP A 200 27.65 -25.93 -9.64
C ASP A 200 26.18 -26.32 -9.39
N ALA A 201 25.43 -25.46 -8.68
CA ALA A 201 24.03 -25.72 -8.33
C ALA A 201 23.08 -25.61 -9.54
N GLY A 202 23.52 -25.02 -10.64
CA GLY A 202 22.72 -24.78 -11.85
C GLY A 202 21.75 -23.59 -11.74
N PHE A 203 21.83 -22.81 -10.66
CA PHE A 203 21.02 -21.61 -10.43
C PHE A 203 21.74 -20.64 -9.48
N PHE A 204 21.25 -19.40 -9.41
CA PHE A 204 21.72 -18.39 -8.46
C PHE A 204 20.57 -17.57 -7.87
N ASN A 205 20.81 -17.02 -6.68
CA ASN A 205 19.96 -16.02 -6.03
C ASN A 205 20.86 -14.97 -5.36
N HIS A 206 20.93 -13.77 -5.92
CA HIS A 206 21.69 -12.64 -5.39
C HIS A 206 20.76 -11.59 -4.81
N LYS A 207 21.14 -10.99 -3.69
CA LYS A 207 20.46 -9.83 -3.13
C LYS A 207 21.34 -8.61 -3.33
N VAL A 208 20.79 -7.61 -3.99
CA VAL A 208 21.46 -6.34 -4.26
C VAL A 208 20.74 -5.25 -3.49
N GLU A 209 21.46 -4.57 -2.61
CA GLU A 209 20.94 -3.42 -1.88
C GLU A 209 21.07 -2.16 -2.74
N ILE A 210 19.97 -1.42 -2.84
CA ILE A 210 19.91 -0.13 -3.52
C ILE A 210 19.70 0.93 -2.45
N GLY A 211 20.72 1.75 -2.24
CA GLY A 211 20.65 2.88 -1.33
C GLY A 211 19.62 3.92 -1.77
N LYS A 212 19.02 4.61 -0.79
CA LYS A 212 17.98 5.65 -1.00
C LYS A 212 18.43 6.82 -1.88
N GLU A 213 19.75 7.07 -1.93
CA GLU A 213 20.38 8.08 -2.76
C GLU A 213 20.15 7.83 -4.26
N TYR A 214 19.95 6.58 -4.67
CA TYR A 214 19.67 6.21 -6.06
C TYR A 214 18.18 6.22 -6.40
N LEU A 215 17.33 6.48 -5.41
CA LEU A 215 15.89 6.30 -5.49
C LEU A 215 15.13 7.66 -5.48
N GLN A 216 15.80 8.72 -5.94
CA GLN A 216 15.28 10.10 -5.94
C GLN A 216 14.30 10.38 -7.09
N SER A 217 14.31 9.54 -8.12
CA SER A 217 13.46 9.71 -9.30
C SER A 217 12.11 9.02 -9.14
N LEU A 218 11.03 9.67 -9.59
CA LEU A 218 9.66 9.13 -9.49
C LEU A 218 9.46 7.82 -10.27
N SER A 219 10.19 7.66 -11.37
CA SER A 219 10.16 6.46 -12.21
C SER A 219 11.58 5.96 -12.37
N ILE A 220 11.81 4.71 -11.97
CA ILE A 220 13.10 4.05 -12.09
C ILE A 220 12.90 2.75 -12.83
N LYS A 221 13.77 2.51 -13.80
CA LYS A 221 13.88 1.28 -14.55
C LYS A 221 15.13 0.56 -14.09
N ILE A 222 14.95 -0.62 -13.51
CA ILE A 222 16.05 -1.50 -13.09
C ILE A 222 16.26 -2.50 -14.22
N GLU A 223 17.40 -2.41 -14.89
CA GLU A 223 17.86 -3.30 -15.93
C GLU A 223 18.91 -4.26 -15.35
N ILE A 224 18.71 -5.56 -15.56
CA ILE A 224 19.61 -6.60 -15.09
C ILE A 224 20.11 -7.36 -16.31
N ILE A 225 21.42 -7.45 -16.44
CA ILE A 225 22.11 -8.07 -17.56
C ILE A 225 22.97 -9.21 -17.02
N LEU A 226 22.69 -10.44 -17.46
CA LEU A 226 23.46 -11.63 -17.15
C LEU A 226 24.32 -12.00 -18.36
N THR A 227 25.62 -12.18 -18.14
CA THR A 227 26.57 -12.65 -19.15
C THR A 227 27.20 -13.96 -18.70
N GLN A 228 27.11 -15.00 -19.54
CA GLN A 228 27.79 -16.28 -19.34
C GLN A 228 28.22 -16.84 -20.69
N LEU A 229 29.49 -17.22 -20.86
CA LEU A 229 30.03 -17.79 -22.11
C LEU A 229 29.62 -17.01 -23.38
N LYS A 230 29.73 -15.67 -23.35
CA LYS A 230 29.31 -14.73 -24.41
C LYS A 230 27.80 -14.62 -24.65
N GLN A 231 26.97 -15.44 -24.00
CA GLN A 231 25.53 -15.27 -24.03
C GLN A 231 25.11 -14.16 -23.07
N VAL A 232 24.31 -13.22 -23.57
CA VAL A 232 23.75 -12.13 -22.79
C VAL A 232 22.24 -12.31 -22.65
N LYS A 233 21.74 -12.24 -21.42
CA LYS A 233 20.30 -12.21 -21.10
C LYS A 233 19.98 -10.95 -20.33
N LYS A 234 18.82 -10.37 -20.61
CA LYS A 234 18.39 -9.12 -20.02
C LYS A 234 16.96 -9.22 -19.50
N VAL A 235 16.71 -8.67 -18.32
CA VAL A 235 15.37 -8.47 -17.76
C VAL A 235 15.28 -7.05 -17.21
N GLU A 236 14.09 -6.46 -17.29
CA GLU A 236 13.86 -5.08 -16.86
C GLU A 236 12.66 -5.03 -15.92
N LYS A 237 12.73 -4.16 -14.90
CA LYS A 237 11.64 -3.91 -13.97
C LYS A 237 11.46 -2.41 -13.79
N ASN A 238 10.26 -1.93 -14.09
CA ASN A 238 9.88 -0.54 -13.86
C ASN A 238 9.21 -0.42 -12.49
N ILE A 239 9.70 0.53 -11.68
CA ILE A 239 9.13 0.92 -10.40
C ILE A 239 8.74 2.39 -10.43
N MET A 240 7.62 2.70 -9.80
CA MET A 240 7.21 4.07 -9.51
C MET A 240 7.43 4.32 -8.03
N ILE A 241 8.31 5.27 -7.73
CA ILE A 241 8.60 5.72 -6.39
C ILE A 241 7.73 6.96 -6.15
N TYR A 242 6.76 6.82 -5.26
CA TYR A 242 6.19 8.00 -4.63
C TYR A 242 7.21 8.46 -3.59
N LYS A 243 7.42 9.77 -3.54
CA LYS A 243 8.50 10.40 -2.77
C LYS A 243 8.67 9.74 -1.39
N PRO A 244 9.90 9.37 -1.01
CA PRO A 244 10.17 8.55 0.17
C PRO A 244 9.49 9.11 1.42
N GLY A 245 8.74 8.28 2.15
CA GLY A 245 8.11 8.70 3.40
C GLY A 245 6.85 9.56 3.21
N ILE A 246 6.34 9.70 1.97
CA ILE A 246 5.09 10.42 1.68
C ILE A 246 3.97 9.42 1.38
N SER A 247 2.86 9.59 2.09
CA SER A 247 1.65 8.79 1.91
C SER A 247 1.18 8.82 0.45
N GLY A 248 0.69 7.69 -0.07
CA GLY A 248 0.14 7.61 -1.42
C GLY A 248 -1.09 8.52 -1.66
N PHE A 249 -1.66 9.05 -0.58
CA PHE A 249 -2.75 10.03 -0.57
C PHE A 249 -2.28 11.49 -0.70
N VAL A 250 -1.00 11.76 -0.44
CA VAL A 250 -0.42 13.10 -0.54
C VAL A 250 -0.04 13.38 -1.99
N LYS A 251 -0.89 14.16 -2.67
CA LYS A 251 -0.66 14.58 -4.06
C LYS A 251 0.25 15.80 -4.17
N ASN A 252 0.14 16.73 -3.21
CA ASN A 252 0.90 17.98 -3.17
C ASN A 252 1.29 18.25 -1.71
N VAL A 253 2.60 18.35 -1.46
CA VAL A 253 3.17 18.50 -0.11
C VAL A 253 2.80 19.84 0.51
N GLU A 254 2.75 20.92 -0.26
CA GLU A 254 2.40 22.25 0.27
C GLU A 254 0.95 22.27 0.78
N ASN A 255 0.00 21.73 -0.01
CA ASN A 255 -1.39 21.60 0.44
C ASN A 255 -1.51 20.63 1.60
N SER A 256 -0.78 19.51 1.55
CA SER A 256 -0.82 18.49 2.60
C SER A 256 -0.23 19.00 3.92
N PHE A 257 0.78 19.87 3.88
CA PHE A 257 1.32 20.53 5.05
C PHE A 257 0.31 21.53 5.64
N ARG A 258 -0.41 22.30 4.81
CA ARG A 258 -1.50 23.17 5.28
C ARG A 258 -2.60 22.37 6.00
N GLN A 259 -2.93 21.20 5.45
CA GLN A 259 -3.91 20.29 6.04
C GLN A 259 -3.49 19.76 7.41
N MET A 260 -2.20 19.78 7.76
CA MET A 260 -1.70 19.37 9.09
C MET A 260 -1.97 20.40 10.20
N LYS A 261 -2.64 21.53 9.92
CA LYS A 261 -2.84 22.61 10.90
C LYS A 261 -3.43 22.16 12.25
N TYR A 262 -4.17 21.05 12.27
CA TYR A 262 -4.82 20.48 13.45
C TYR A 262 -3.87 19.70 14.37
N ILE A 263 -2.71 19.31 13.86
CA ILE A 263 -1.72 18.48 14.57
C ILE A 263 -0.35 19.15 14.71
N LEU A 264 -0.12 20.25 13.98
CA LEU A 264 1.10 21.07 14.10
C LEU A 264 1.09 21.90 15.38
N THR A 265 2.21 21.90 16.11
CA THR A 265 2.48 22.90 17.16
C THR A 265 2.90 24.25 16.56
N ASN A 266 2.84 25.32 17.36
CA ASN A 266 3.29 26.65 16.92
C ASN A 266 4.76 26.67 16.48
N SER A 267 5.63 25.93 17.19
CA SER A 267 7.05 25.81 16.82
C SER A 267 7.23 25.13 15.46
N GLU A 268 6.53 24.02 15.23
CA GLU A 268 6.59 23.28 13.96
C GLU A 268 6.04 24.10 12.79
N ARG A 269 4.95 24.84 13.01
CA ARG A 269 4.39 25.76 12.01
C ARG A 269 5.38 26.89 11.67
N ASN A 270 6.02 27.45 12.69
CA ASN A 270 7.02 28.50 12.49
C ASN A 270 8.25 27.98 11.73
N SER A 271 8.66 26.74 11.97
CA SER A 271 9.80 26.11 11.27
C SER A 271 9.58 26.00 9.75
N ALA A 272 8.32 25.87 9.32
CA ALA A 272 7.93 25.78 7.92
C ALA A 272 7.61 27.13 7.27
N LYS A 273 7.57 28.23 8.04
CA LYS A 273 7.15 29.54 7.53
C LYS A 273 8.10 30.04 6.44
N GLY A 274 7.55 30.37 5.27
CA GLY A 274 8.32 30.85 4.12
C GLY A 274 9.09 29.76 3.35
N LYS A 275 9.05 28.50 3.80
CA LYS A 275 9.66 27.36 3.10
C LYS A 275 8.73 26.83 2.01
N LYS A 276 9.30 26.41 0.87
CA LYS A 276 8.58 25.85 -0.29
C LYS A 276 9.40 24.76 -0.96
N GLY A 277 8.77 23.99 -1.85
CA GLY A 277 9.46 22.94 -2.61
C GLY A 277 10.18 21.92 -1.71
N LYS A 278 11.45 21.65 -1.99
CA LYS A 278 12.25 20.64 -1.27
C LYS A 278 12.42 20.95 0.22
N ASP A 279 12.54 22.22 0.60
CA ASP A 279 12.72 22.60 2.01
C ASP A 279 11.49 22.26 2.84
N LEU A 280 10.30 22.62 2.34
CA LEU A 280 9.05 22.31 3.04
C LEU A 280 8.81 20.80 3.08
N GLU A 281 9.19 20.09 2.03
CA GLU A 281 9.10 18.64 1.95
C GLU A 281 9.97 17.92 2.96
N ASN A 282 11.22 18.36 3.15
CA ASN A 282 12.08 17.81 4.20
C ASN A 282 11.46 18.01 5.60
N ILE A 283 10.88 19.20 5.85
CA ILE A 283 10.19 19.49 7.12
C ILE A 283 8.95 18.60 7.29
N PHE A 284 8.16 18.43 6.22
CA PHE A 284 6.99 17.57 6.19
C PHE A 284 7.35 16.11 6.56
N LEU A 285 8.40 15.58 5.93
CA LEU A 285 8.88 14.22 6.17
C LEU A 285 9.43 14.03 7.58
N GLU A 286 10.25 14.97 8.06
CA GLU A 286 10.78 14.95 9.43
C GLU A 286 9.65 15.00 10.47
N TYR A 287 8.61 15.79 10.22
CA TYR A 287 7.45 15.86 11.10
C TYR A 287 6.76 14.50 11.25
N TRP A 288 6.47 13.85 10.12
CA TRP A 288 5.77 12.57 10.11
C TRP A 288 6.64 11.46 10.69
N LYS A 289 7.92 11.42 10.33
CA LYS A 289 8.90 10.46 10.87
C LYS A 289 8.97 10.49 12.39
N LYS A 290 8.93 11.68 13.02
CA LYS A 290 8.90 11.82 14.49
C LYS A 290 7.64 11.26 15.14
N ARG A 291 6.55 11.12 14.38
CA ARG A 291 5.24 10.62 14.85
C ARG A 291 4.91 9.23 14.32
N ASP A 292 5.88 8.56 13.70
CA ASP A 292 5.70 7.21 13.20
C ASP A 292 5.57 6.23 14.38
N PRO A 293 4.41 5.58 14.58
CA PRO A 293 4.24 4.62 15.66
C PRO A 293 5.06 3.35 15.43
N THR A 294 5.40 3.04 14.18
CA THR A 294 6.19 1.85 13.82
C THR A 294 7.32 2.19 12.83
N PRO A 295 8.38 2.89 13.27
CA PRO A 295 9.44 3.38 12.38
C PRO A 295 10.26 2.28 11.68
N ASP A 296 10.09 1.03 12.10
CA ASP A 296 10.68 -0.15 11.45
C ASP A 296 9.86 -0.71 10.29
N THR A 297 8.64 -0.22 10.09
CA THR A 297 7.82 -0.57 8.94
C THR A 297 8.07 0.40 7.79
N SER A 298 7.72 -0.05 6.60
CA SER A 298 7.74 0.79 5.40
C SER A 298 6.53 1.73 5.33
N LEU A 299 5.69 1.89 6.35
CA LEU A 299 4.52 2.77 6.26
C LEU A 299 4.30 3.46 7.59
N ASN A 300 4.35 4.79 7.59
CA ASN A 300 3.87 5.54 8.74
C ASN A 300 2.35 5.42 8.80
N GLU A 301 1.84 4.51 9.63
CA GLU A 301 0.40 4.24 9.70
C GLU A 301 -0.40 5.47 10.13
N LEU A 302 0.20 6.33 10.95
CA LEU A 302 -0.44 7.56 11.42
C LEU A 302 -0.60 8.57 10.27
N MET A 303 0.44 8.76 9.46
CA MET A 303 0.36 9.61 8.27
C MET A 303 -0.68 9.09 7.28
N GLU A 304 -0.66 7.79 7.00
CA GLU A 304 -1.64 7.15 6.13
C GLU A 304 -3.07 7.37 6.65
N GLU A 305 -3.31 7.13 7.94
CA GLU A 305 -4.62 7.36 8.54
C GLU A 305 -5.06 8.83 8.49
N TYR A 306 -4.15 9.75 8.75
CA TYR A 306 -4.41 11.18 8.67
C TYR A 306 -4.88 11.58 7.26
N TYR A 307 -4.13 11.19 6.23
CA TYR A 307 -4.48 11.55 4.85
C TYR A 307 -5.64 10.76 4.28
N ILE A 308 -5.96 9.57 4.81
CA ILE A 308 -7.24 8.90 4.58
C ILE A 308 -8.40 9.79 5.05
N ARG A 309 -8.33 10.31 6.28
CA ARG A 309 -9.37 11.18 6.85
C ARG A 309 -9.46 12.49 6.08
N VAL A 310 -8.34 13.11 5.73
CA VAL A 310 -8.30 14.34 4.91
C VAL A 310 -8.95 14.12 3.55
N ASN A 311 -8.61 13.04 2.85
CA ASN A 311 -9.21 12.75 1.56
C ASN A 311 -10.72 12.51 1.66
N TYR A 312 -11.16 11.79 2.70
CA TYR A 312 -12.59 11.58 2.95
C TYR A 312 -13.34 12.89 3.19
N VAL A 313 -12.84 13.76 4.07
CA VAL A 313 -13.56 15.03 4.34
C VAL A 313 -13.58 15.93 3.11
N ASN A 314 -12.53 15.92 2.29
CA ASN A 314 -12.51 16.64 1.01
C ASN A 314 -13.46 16.05 -0.04
N GLU A 315 -13.84 14.78 0.07
CA GLU A 315 -14.82 14.15 -0.82
C GLU A 315 -16.26 14.43 -0.36
N TYR A 316 -16.52 14.40 0.96
CA TYR A 316 -17.87 14.41 1.51
C TYR A 316 -18.31 15.72 2.18
N PHE A 317 -17.37 16.55 2.64
CA PHE A 317 -17.64 17.81 3.35
C PHE A 317 -17.14 19.04 2.58
N ASN A 318 -16.78 18.88 1.32
CA ASN A 318 -16.35 19.98 0.47
C ASN A 318 -17.51 20.92 0.14
N MET A 319 -17.22 22.22 0.10
CA MET A 319 -18.14 23.28 -0.30
C MET A 319 -17.58 24.01 -1.51
N SER A 320 -18.43 24.70 -2.28
CA SER A 320 -17.99 25.38 -3.51
C SER A 320 -16.86 26.41 -3.31
N TRP A 321 -16.71 26.96 -2.11
CA TRP A 321 -15.71 27.98 -1.76
C TRP A 321 -14.69 27.52 -0.71
N LYS A 322 -14.75 26.27 -0.23
CA LYS A 322 -13.95 25.80 0.91
C LYS A 322 -13.75 24.29 0.87
N GLU A 323 -12.49 23.85 0.93
CA GLU A 323 -12.17 22.41 0.97
C GLU A 323 -12.68 21.77 2.27
N GLY A 324 -13.06 20.50 2.18
CA GLY A 324 -13.70 19.79 3.29
C GLY A 324 -12.86 19.76 4.57
N TRP A 325 -11.53 19.65 4.47
CA TRP A 325 -10.63 19.68 5.62
C TRP A 325 -10.65 21.01 6.38
N GLU A 326 -11.04 22.13 5.75
CA GLU A 326 -11.12 23.43 6.41
C GLU A 326 -12.44 23.62 7.17
N THR A 327 -13.46 22.78 6.91
CA THR A 327 -14.78 22.86 7.55
C THR A 327 -14.73 22.34 8.99
N ASP A 328 -15.71 22.72 9.81
CA ASP A 328 -15.75 22.27 11.21
C ASP A 328 -16.04 20.77 11.30
N PHE A 329 -16.88 20.24 10.40
CA PHE A 329 -17.02 18.80 10.22
C PHE A 329 -15.69 18.15 9.86
N GLY A 330 -14.96 18.73 8.91
CA GLY A 330 -13.65 18.25 8.51
C GLY A 330 -12.65 18.22 9.65
N MET A 331 -12.57 19.30 10.44
CA MET A 331 -11.71 19.41 11.62
C MET A 331 -12.00 18.30 12.63
N ILE A 332 -13.25 18.17 13.07
CA ILE A 332 -13.64 17.16 14.06
C ILE A 332 -13.42 15.75 13.52
N TYR A 333 -13.74 15.51 12.24
CA TYR A 333 -13.53 14.21 11.62
C TYR A 333 -12.06 13.84 11.47
N ILE A 334 -11.18 14.79 11.10
CA ILE A 334 -9.74 14.53 10.99
C ILE A 334 -9.16 14.18 12.37
N LEU A 335 -9.54 14.94 13.41
CA LEU A 335 -9.01 14.75 14.76
C LEU A 335 -9.54 13.47 15.44
N PHE A 336 -10.84 13.22 15.34
CA PHE A 336 -11.50 12.16 16.12
C PHE A 336 -11.93 10.95 15.30
N GLY A 337 -11.84 11.01 13.98
CA GLY A 337 -12.34 9.98 13.08
C GLY A 337 -13.86 10.06 12.90
N PRO A 338 -14.50 9.00 12.38
CA PRO A 338 -15.96 8.98 12.24
C PRO A 338 -16.66 8.95 13.61
N PRO A 339 -17.78 9.67 13.77
CA PRO A 339 -18.58 9.60 15.00
C PRO A 339 -19.26 8.24 15.16
N ASP A 340 -19.51 7.84 16.40
CA ASP A 340 -20.22 6.61 16.76
C ASP A 340 -21.72 6.70 16.40
N GLN A 341 -22.29 7.89 16.57
CA GLN A 341 -23.68 8.22 16.25
C GLN A 341 -23.80 9.64 15.70
N ILE A 342 -24.71 9.81 14.74
CA ILE A 342 -25.08 11.10 14.18
C ILE A 342 -26.56 11.33 14.45
N GLN A 343 -26.90 12.43 15.10
CA GLN A 343 -28.28 12.92 15.22
C GLN A 343 -28.45 14.16 14.35
N ARG A 344 -29.55 14.25 13.61
CA ARG A 344 -29.91 15.42 12.80
C ARG A 344 -31.22 15.98 13.32
N SER A 345 -31.35 17.30 13.37
CA SER A 345 -32.64 17.93 13.61
C SER A 345 -33.48 17.94 12.33
N ASN A 346 -34.80 17.85 12.49
CA ASN A 346 -35.76 18.05 11.41
C ASN A 346 -36.21 19.52 11.44
N THR A 347 -36.37 20.12 10.27
CA THR A 347 -36.98 21.45 10.14
C THR A 347 -38.47 21.34 10.40
N ASN A 348 -38.97 22.08 11.40
CA ASN A 348 -40.40 22.20 11.69
C ASN A 348 -40.80 23.69 11.71
N SER A 349 -42.09 23.98 11.61
CA SER A 349 -42.65 25.34 11.52
C SER A 349 -42.26 26.29 12.67
N SER A 350 -41.77 25.77 13.80
CA SER A 350 -41.34 26.53 14.98
C SER A 350 -39.82 26.62 15.18
N ASN A 351 -39.02 25.89 14.39
CA ASN A 351 -37.56 25.83 14.59
C ASN A 351 -36.84 25.74 13.24
N THR A 352 -36.29 26.88 12.80
CA THR A 352 -35.62 27.04 11.50
C THR A 352 -34.14 26.64 11.54
N SER A 353 -33.55 26.46 12.73
CA SER A 353 -32.15 26.10 12.89
C SER A 353 -31.91 24.59 12.72
N VAL A 354 -31.27 24.21 11.61
CA VAL A 354 -30.83 22.83 11.38
C VAL A 354 -29.53 22.59 12.14
N TYR A 355 -29.48 21.52 12.93
CA TYR A 355 -28.29 21.12 13.65
C TYR A 355 -28.01 19.63 13.49
N GLN A 356 -26.73 19.28 13.59
CA GLN A 356 -26.25 17.92 13.58
C GLN A 356 -25.37 17.69 14.81
N VAL A 357 -25.61 16.61 15.55
CA VAL A 357 -24.81 16.23 16.72
C VAL A 357 -24.03 14.97 16.38
N TRP A 358 -22.72 15.01 16.61
CA TRP A 358 -21.81 13.88 16.46
C TRP A 358 -21.40 13.39 17.85
N TYR A 359 -21.71 12.14 18.14
CA TYR A 359 -21.35 11.51 19.41
C TYR A 359 -20.12 10.62 19.22
N TYR A 360 -19.14 10.79 20.11
CA TYR A 360 -17.93 9.98 20.21
C TYR A 360 -17.89 9.34 21.60
N ASN A 361 -18.57 8.21 21.73
CA ASN A 361 -18.79 7.48 22.97
C ASN A 361 -17.46 7.02 23.58
N ARG A 362 -16.50 6.62 22.74
CA ARG A 362 -15.18 6.13 23.20
C ARG A 362 -14.38 7.16 24.01
N ILE A 363 -14.58 8.44 23.72
CA ILE A 363 -13.89 9.55 24.38
C ILE A 363 -14.84 10.43 25.18
N ASN A 364 -16.10 9.98 25.33
CA ASN A 364 -17.19 10.70 26.00
C ASN A 364 -17.30 12.17 25.55
N LYS A 365 -17.29 12.41 24.22
CA LYS A 365 -17.44 13.75 23.62
C LYS A 365 -18.64 13.81 22.69
N GLU A 366 -19.26 14.97 22.64
CA GLU A 366 -20.23 15.33 21.62
C GLU A 366 -19.83 16.65 20.96
N PHE A 367 -20.15 16.77 19.67
CA PHE A 367 -19.93 17.97 18.89
C PHE A 367 -21.23 18.36 18.21
N VAL A 368 -21.74 19.53 18.57
CA VAL A 368 -22.97 20.10 18.01
C VAL A 368 -22.58 21.06 16.90
N PHE A 369 -23.13 20.85 15.72
CA PHE A 369 -22.93 21.69 14.56
C PHE A 369 -24.25 22.34 14.16
N LYS A 370 -24.27 23.66 13.98
CA LYS A 370 -25.45 24.43 13.56
C LYS A 370 -25.23 24.98 12.17
N ASP A 371 -26.21 24.82 11.29
CA ASP A 371 -26.23 25.52 10.00
C ASP A 371 -26.58 26.98 10.27
N GLN A 372 -25.60 27.87 10.09
CA GLN A 372 -25.80 29.30 10.38
C GLN A 372 -26.61 30.00 9.29
N ASN A 373 -26.54 29.52 8.05
CA ASN A 373 -27.02 30.26 6.88
C ASN A 373 -28.08 29.50 6.06
N GLY A 374 -28.40 28.25 6.41
CA GLY A 374 -29.38 27.41 5.70
C GLY A 374 -28.87 26.83 4.38
N PHE A 375 -27.57 26.96 4.10
CA PHE A 375 -26.91 26.47 2.88
C PHE A 375 -26.06 25.22 3.14
N GLY A 376 -26.19 24.60 4.32
CA GLY A 376 -25.38 23.46 4.73
C GLY A 376 -23.99 23.82 5.23
N ASP A 377 -23.74 25.09 5.59
CA ASP A 377 -22.47 25.52 6.20
C ASP A 377 -22.52 25.33 7.72
N TYR A 378 -22.39 24.08 8.13
CA TYR A 378 -22.41 23.68 9.52
C TYR A 378 -21.17 24.19 10.27
N ARG A 379 -21.42 24.97 11.33
CA ARG A 379 -20.40 25.51 12.24
C ARG A 379 -20.53 24.88 13.62
N LEU A 380 -19.40 24.63 14.26
CA LEU A 380 -19.35 24.07 15.59
C LEU A 380 -19.90 25.08 16.59
N ASP A 381 -20.91 24.68 17.36
CA ASP A 381 -21.62 25.55 18.32
C ASP A 381 -20.70 26.07 19.43
N ARG A 382 -19.73 25.24 19.83
CA ARG A 382 -18.71 25.58 20.82
C ARG A 382 -17.32 25.41 20.20
N PRO A 383 -16.49 26.46 20.09
CA PRO A 383 -15.17 26.34 19.48
C PRO A 383 -14.33 25.25 20.16
N PHE A 384 -13.83 24.29 19.37
CA PHE A 384 -12.95 23.24 19.87
C PHE A 384 -11.48 23.69 19.93
N ILE A 385 -11.08 24.51 18.96
CA ILE A 385 -9.77 25.15 18.86
C ILE A 385 -10.04 26.66 18.96
N GLY A 386 -9.44 27.34 19.93
CA GLY A 386 -9.66 28.79 20.16
C GLY A 386 -9.21 29.64 18.97
N SER A 387 -9.70 30.88 18.88
CA SER A 387 -9.49 31.83 17.77
C SER A 387 -8.04 32.22 17.46
N ASN A 388 -7.06 31.64 18.15
CA ASN A 388 -5.63 31.96 18.06
C ASN A 388 -4.80 30.85 17.40
N TYR A 389 -5.42 30.00 16.58
CA TYR A 389 -4.73 28.98 15.78
C TYR A 389 -4.64 29.34 14.31
#